data_AF-A0A0J9CAY7-F1
#
_entry.id   AF-A0A0J9CAY7-F1
#
_cell.length_a   1.000
_cell.length_b   1.000
_cell.length_c   1.000
_cell.angle_alpha   90.00
_cell.angle_beta   90.00
_cell.angle_gamma   90.00
#
_symmetry.space_group_name_H-M   'P 1'
#
loop_
_entity.id
_entity.type
_entity.pdbx_description
1 polymer ?
#
loop_
_entity_poly.entity_id
_entity_poly.type
_entity_poly.pdbx_seq_one_letter_code
_entity_poly.pdbx_strand_id
1 'polypeptide(L)' 'MSKKHLTYDDRLAIQAGLQKGLKVAQIAKNIGKDRATIGHELIRYVIPKNQAKEHYTEEEIP' A
#
# COMPACT_ATOMS: atom_id res chain seq x y z
N MET A 1 13.03 4.56 -16.66
CA MET A 1 12.27 5.52 -15.86
C MET A 1 11.34 4.74 -14.92
N SER A 2 11.70 4.52 -13.65
CA SER A 2 10.75 3.86 -12.74
C SER A 2 9.61 4.84 -12.45
N LYS A 3 8.36 4.42 -12.68
CA LYS A 3 7.18 5.23 -12.34
C LYS A 3 7.10 5.32 -10.82
N LYS A 4 7.67 6.39 -10.24
CA LYS A 4 7.79 6.64 -8.80
C LYS A 4 6.45 6.70 -8.05
N HIS A 5 5.34 6.95 -8.75
CA HIS A 5 4.02 7.14 -8.13
C HIS A 5 3.03 6.05 -8.56
N LEU A 6 2.08 5.75 -7.67
CA LEU A 6 0.93 4.90 -7.98
C LEU A 6 -0.02 5.65 -8.91
N THR A 7 -0.36 5.03 -10.04
CA THR A 7 -1.43 5.51 -10.92
C THR A 7 -2.81 5.20 -10.31
N TYR A 8 -3.86 5.68 -10.94
CA TYR A 8 -5.23 5.28 -10.58
C TYR A 8 -5.44 3.78 -10.75
N ASP A 9 -5.00 3.21 -11.87
CA ASP A 9 -5.12 1.78 -12.14
C ASP A 9 -4.35 0.92 -11.13
N ASP A 10 -3.18 1.40 -10.68
CA ASP A 10 -2.41 0.73 -9.63
C ASP A 10 -3.23 0.64 -8.32
N ARG A 11 -3.91 1.74 -7.95
CA ARG A 11 -4.77 1.77 -6.74
C ARG A 11 -5.98 0.86 -6.89
N LEU A 12 -6.59 0.82 -8.07
CA LEU A 12 -7.70 -0.09 -8.34
C LEU A 12 -7.26 -1.56 -8.23
N ALA A 13 -6.07 -1.89 -8.76
CA ALA A 13 -5.49 -3.22 -8.64
C ALA A 13 -5.14 -3.58 -7.19
N ILE A 14 -4.63 -2.62 -6.40
CA ILE A 14 -4.40 -2.80 -4.96
C ILE A 14 -5.72 -3.12 -4.24
N GLN A 15 -6.75 -2.31 -4.45
CA GLN A 15 -8.07 -2.53 -3.84
C GLN A 15 -8.64 -3.90 -4.21
N ALA A 16 -8.63 -4.25 -5.49
CA ALA A 16 -9.11 -5.55 -5.96
C ALA A 16 -8.29 -6.72 -5.40
N GLY A 17 -6.97 -6.56 -5.24
CA GLY A 17 -6.10 -7.57 -4.65
C GLY A 17 -6.39 -7.80 -3.17
N LEU A 18 -6.61 -6.72 -2.41
CA LEU A 18 -6.98 -6.80 -0.99
C LEU A 18 -8.35 -7.45 -0.81
N GLN A 19 -9.34 -7.12 -1.64
CA GLN A 19 -10.66 -7.77 -1.62
C GLN A 19 -10.59 -9.28 -1.89
N LYS A 20 -9.60 -9.73 -2.65
CA LYS A 20 -9.32 -11.15 -2.93
C LYS A 20 -8.48 -11.83 -1.84
N GLY A 21 -8.13 -11.13 -0.76
CA GLY A 21 -7.28 -11.65 0.31
C GLY A 21 -5.80 -11.83 -0.07
N LEU A 22 -5.33 -11.17 -1.14
CA LEU A 22 -3.92 -11.23 -1.53
C LEU A 22 -3.05 -10.44 -0.54
N LYS A 23 -1.84 -10.94 -0.30
CA LYS A 23 -0.84 -10.22 0.49
C LYS A 23 -0.30 -9.03 -0.29
N VAL A 24 0.04 -7.94 0.41
CA VAL A 24 0.60 -6.71 -0.18
C VAL A 24 1.82 -7.01 -1.07
N ALA A 25 2.69 -7.93 -0.65
CA ALA A 25 3.86 -8.35 -1.43
C ALA A 25 3.49 -9.01 -2.78
N GLN A 26 2.38 -9.76 -2.84
CA GLN A 26 1.89 -10.36 -4.09
C GLN A 26 1.30 -9.28 -5.00
N ILE A 27 0.51 -8.37 -4.44
CA ILE A 27 -0.06 -7.23 -5.19
C ILE A 27 1.08 -6.38 -5.79
N ALA A 28 2.09 -6.06 -4.98
CA ALA A 28 3.28 -5.31 -5.39
C ALA A 28 3.98 -5.93 -6.61
N LYS A 29 4.20 -7.25 -6.57
CA LYS A 29 4.77 -8.00 -7.70
C LYS A 29 3.87 -7.93 -8.93
N ASN A 30 2.56 -8.07 -8.76
CA ASN A 30 1.60 -8.09 -9.87
C ASN A 30 1.54 -6.75 -10.62
N ILE A 31 1.66 -5.63 -9.91
CA ILE A 31 1.61 -4.28 -10.52
C ILE A 31 2.99 -3.66 -10.80
N GLY A 32 4.08 -4.40 -10.50
CA GLY A 32 5.46 -3.93 -10.70
C GLY A 32 5.82 -2.72 -9.83
N LYS A 33 5.32 -2.67 -8.59
CA LYS A 33 5.60 -1.61 -7.62
C LYS A 33 6.31 -2.14 -6.39
N ASP A 34 6.97 -1.24 -5.68
CA ASP A 34 7.62 -1.57 -4.41
C ASP A 34 6.59 -1.74 -3.29
N ARG A 35 6.83 -2.71 -2.40
CA ARG A 35 5.95 -3.00 -1.26
C ARG A 35 5.74 -1.78 -0.36
N ALA A 36 6.80 -1.00 -0.10
CA ALA A 36 6.74 0.20 0.74
C ALA A 36 5.89 1.31 0.09
N THR A 37 5.89 1.39 -1.24
CA THR A 37 5.04 2.37 -1.96
C THR A 37 3.56 2.06 -1.73
N ILE A 38 3.17 0.78 -1.80
CA ILE A 38 1.80 0.35 -1.50
C ILE A 38 1.50 0.54 -0.01
N GLY A 39 2.43 0.20 0.88
CA GLY A 39 2.28 0.41 2.33
C GLY A 39 1.96 1.86 2.68
N HIS A 40 2.71 2.83 2.15
CA HIS A 40 2.43 4.25 2.36
C HIS A 40 1.05 4.69 1.84
N GLU A 41 0.60 4.13 0.72
CA GLU A 41 -0.75 4.40 0.21
C GLU A 41 -1.81 3.85 1.17
N LEU A 42 -1.64 2.63 1.69
CA LEU A 42 -2.61 2.02 2.62
C LEU A 42 -2.66 2.74 3.97
N ILE A 43 -1.50 3.06 4.55
CA ILE A 43 -1.38 3.79 5.82
C ILE A 43 -2.15 5.12 5.77
N ARG A 44 -2.13 5.81 4.62
CA ARG A 44 -2.87 7.06 4.42
C ARG A 44 -4.39 6.93 4.57
N TYR A 45 -4.97 5.76 4.32
CA TYR A 45 -6.41 5.53 4.49
C TYR A 45 -6.77 4.86 5.82
N VAL A 46 -5.82 4.16 6.45
CA VAL A 46 -6.01 3.56 7.78
C VAL A 46 -5.90 4.60 8.89
N ILE A 47 -5.03 5.60 8.72
CA ILE A 47 -4.79 6.62 9.75
C ILE A 47 -5.71 7.82 9.53
N PRO A 48 -6.54 8.18 10.52
CA PRO A 48 -7.33 9.39 10.48
C PRO A 48 -6.45 10.63 10.27
N LYS A 49 -6.87 11.53 9.37
CA LYS A 49 -6.19 12.83 9.21
C LYS A 49 -6.14 13.53 10.58
N ASN A 50 -5.00 14.17 10.88
CA ASN A 50 -4.66 14.83 12.16
C ASN A 50 -4.25 13.92 13.34
N GLN A 51 -3.98 12.62 13.10
CA GLN A 51 -3.44 11.72 14.11
C GLN A 51 -2.09 11.15 13.63
N ALA A 52 -1.04 11.97 13.65
CA ALA A 52 0.31 11.51 13.31
C ALA A 52 0.80 10.55 14.41
N LYS A 53 1.08 9.29 14.05
CA LYS A 53 1.90 8.39 14.87
C LYS A 53 3.35 8.58 14.42
N GLU A 54 4.25 8.90 15.36
CA GLU A 54 5.67 9.15 15.05
C GLU A 54 6.42 7.88 14.62
N HIS A 55 5.95 6.70 15.03
CA HIS A 55 6.55 5.40 14.70
C HIS A 55 5.46 4.31 14.55
N TYR A 56 5.68 3.36 13.63
CA TYR A 56 4.93 2.11 13.52
C TYR A 56 5.77 0.97 14.09
N THR A 57 5.17 0.10 14.89
CA THR A 57 5.86 -1.12 15.35
C THR A 57 5.85 -2.18 14.25
N GLU A 58 6.85 -3.05 14.20
CA GLU A 58 6.97 -4.10 13.17
C GLU A 58 5.77 -5.05 13.15
N GLU A 59 5.02 -5.14 14.25
CA GLU A 59 3.80 -5.94 14.42
C GLU A 59 2.57 -5.34 13.72
N GLU A 60 2.57 -4.02 13.47
CA GLU A 60 1.48 -3.31 12.80
C GLU A 60 1.63 -3.30 11.26
N ILE A 61 2.73 -3.86 10.73
CA ILE A 61 3.02 -3.93 9.29
C ILE A 61 2.73 -5.37 8.78
N PRO A 62 1.72 -5.58 7.91
CA PRO A 62 1.39 -6.89 7.36
C PRO A 62 2.48 -7.55 6.48
#